data_AF-A0A8W8M6S3-F1
#
_entry.id   AF-A0A8W8M6S3-F1
#
_cell.length_a   1.000
_cell.length_b   1.000
_cell.length_c   1.000
_cell.angle_alpha   90.00
_cell.angle_beta   90.00
_cell.angle_gamma   90.00
#
_symmetry.space_group_name_H-M   'P 1'
#
loop_
_entity.id
_entity.type
_entity.pdbx_description
1 polymer ?
#
loop_
_entity_poly.entity_id
_entity_poly.type
_entity_poly.pdbx_seq_one_letter_code
_entity_poly.pdbx_strand_id
1 'polypeptide(L)'
;SPQNQEPNLHEMSISELQDELLKSKGEKKRIRRTLRNFEEDFFQKNGRKVQRDDREPLQTEYTCYKQVKAKLKLLEALLSKLQTTDEV
;
A
#
# COMPACT_ATOMS: atom_id res chain seq x y z
N SER A 1 -15.24 1.92 -17.32
CA SER A 1 -14.39 0.97 -16.55
C SER A 1 -13.11 1.67 -16.16
N PRO A 2 -12.80 1.93 -14.89
CA PRO A 2 -11.47 2.39 -14.56
C PRO A 2 -10.57 1.16 -14.58
N GLN A 3 -9.79 1.08 -15.64
CA GLN A 3 -8.69 0.13 -15.76
C GLN A 3 -7.79 0.37 -14.56
N ASN A 4 -7.56 -0.68 -13.77
CA ASN A 4 -6.52 -0.72 -12.76
C ASN A 4 -5.18 -0.66 -13.51
N GLN A 5 -4.79 0.54 -13.95
CA GLN A 5 -3.50 0.82 -14.55
C GLN A 5 -2.48 0.81 -13.41
N GLU A 6 -2.12 -0.38 -12.94
CA GLU A 6 -0.82 -0.51 -12.29
C GLU A 6 0.21 -0.12 -13.36
N PRO A 7 1.01 0.94 -13.14
CA PRO A 7 2.04 1.33 -14.08
C PRO A 7 2.92 0.10 -14.34
N ASN A 8 3.45 -0.01 -15.55
CA ASN A 8 4.31 -1.12 -15.92
C ASN A 8 5.65 -0.98 -15.17
N LEU A 9 5.66 -1.35 -13.88
CA LEU A 9 6.76 -1.03 -12.95
C LEU A 9 8.10 -1.59 -13.44
N HIS A 10 8.08 -2.64 -14.24
CA HIS A 10 9.29 -3.27 -14.77
C HIS A 10 9.94 -2.49 -15.92
N GLU A 11 9.28 -1.48 -16.49
CA GLU A 11 9.81 -0.59 -17.53
C GLU A 11 10.28 0.77 -16.97
N MET A 12 10.06 1.03 -15.68
CA MET A 12 10.45 2.29 -15.03
C MET A 12 11.96 2.32 -14.73
N SER A 13 12.55 3.50 -14.86
CA SER A 13 13.93 3.76 -14.44
C SER A 13 14.11 3.64 -12.92
N ILE A 14 15.35 3.51 -12.45
CA ILE A 14 15.66 3.44 -11.01
C ILE A 14 15.10 4.67 -10.27
N SER A 15 15.24 5.87 -10.85
CA SER A 15 14.71 7.11 -10.25
C SER A 15 13.18 7.07 -10.13
N GLU A 16 12.49 6.65 -11.18
CA GLU A 16 11.03 6.56 -11.18
C GLU A 16 10.52 5.50 -10.20
N LEU A 17 11.23 4.37 -10.07
CA LEU A 17 10.95 3.34 -9.07
C LEU A 17 11.13 3.85 -7.64
N GLN A 18 12.16 4.68 -7.38
CA GLN A 18 12.38 5.31 -6.08
C GLN A 18 11.29 6.33 -5.74
N ASP A 19 10.89 7.15 -6.70
CA ASP A 19 9.78 8.10 -6.53
C ASP A 19 8.47 7.37 -6.23
N GLU A 20 8.19 6.29 -6.95
CA GLU A 20 6.99 5.48 -6.75
C GLU A 20 7.00 4.76 -5.39
N LEU A 21 8.19 4.35 -4.92
CA LEU A 21 8.38 3.79 -3.58
C LEU A 21 8.07 4.82 -2.50
N LEU A 22 8.53 6.07 -2.67
CA LEU A 22 8.27 7.14 -1.71
C LEU A 22 6.78 7.50 -1.67
N LYS A 23 6.13 7.63 -2.84
CA LYS A 23 4.68 7.84 -2.95
C LYS A 23 3.90 6.73 -2.25
N SER A 24 4.21 5.47 -2.57
CA SER A 24 3.57 4.29 -1.98
C SER A 24 3.76 4.21 -0.46
N LYS A 25 4.92 4.63 0.08
CA LYS A 25 5.17 4.74 1.53
C LYS A 25 4.27 5.79 2.17
N GLY A 26 4.10 6.94 1.51
CA GLY A 26 3.19 8.01 1.94
C GLY A 26 1.74 7.56 1.98
N GLU A 27 1.26 6.90 0.92
CA GLU A 27 -0.09 6.36 0.84
C GLU A 27 -0.36 5.31 1.91
N LYS A 28 0.56 4.35 2.10
CA LYS A 28 0.47 3.35 3.17
C LYS A 28 0.37 4.00 4.55
N LYS A 29 1.14 5.06 4.79
CA LYS A 29 1.09 5.81 6.06
C LYS A 29 -0.26 6.50 6.26
N ARG A 30 -0.84 7.09 5.20
CA ARG A 30 -2.18 7.70 5.23
C ARG A 30 -3.25 6.67 5.54
N ILE A 31 -3.31 5.58 4.77
CA ILE A 31 -4.30 4.50 4.95
C ILE A 31 -4.20 3.89 6.35
N ARG A 32 -2.97 3.64 6.85
CA ARG A 32 -2.77 3.11 8.20
C ARG A 32 -3.34 4.01 9.29
N ARG A 33 -3.27 5.34 9.14
CA ARG A 33 -3.87 6.28 10.10
C ARG A 33 -5.40 6.19 10.06
N THR A 34 -6.00 6.17 8.86
CA THR A 34 -7.45 6.03 8.70
C THR A 34 -7.96 4.75 9.35
N LEU A 35 -7.34 3.60 9.05
CA LEU A 35 -7.73 2.31 9.61
C LEU A 35 -7.58 2.29 11.14
N ARG A 36 -6.47 2.84 11.67
CA ARG A 36 -6.24 2.90 13.10
C ARG A 36 -7.30 3.73 13.83
N ASN A 37 -7.60 4.92 13.33
CA ASN A 37 -8.60 5.79 13.96
C ASN A 37 -9.98 5.11 13.98
N PHE A 38 -10.36 4.46 12.88
CA PHE A 38 -11.61 3.70 12.82
C PHE A 38 -11.63 2.52 13.80
N GLU A 39 -10.56 1.74 13.87
CA GLU A 39 -10.47 0.59 14.78
C GLU A 39 -10.50 1.03 16.25
N GLU A 40 -9.84 2.15 16.58
CA GLU A 40 -9.86 2.76 17.92
C GLU A 40 -11.27 3.26 18.28
N ASP A 41 -11.91 4.05 17.40
CA ASP A 41 -13.28 4.55 17.59
C ASP A 41 -14.29 3.41 17.70
N PHE A 42 -14.15 2.38 16.86
CA PHE A 42 -15.02 1.21 16.87
C PHE A 42 -14.87 0.46 18.19
N PHE A 43 -13.64 0.26 18.67
CA PHE A 43 -13.39 -0.41 19.93
C PHE A 43 -13.98 0.36 21.11
N GLN A 44 -13.81 1.69 21.15
CA GLN A 44 -14.38 2.53 22.21
C GLN A 44 -15.91 2.48 22.24
N LYS A 45 -16.56 2.46 21.07
CA LYS A 45 -18.03 2.46 20.96
C LYS A 45 -18.66 1.10 21.22
N ASN A 46 -18.01 0.02 20.77
CA ASN A 46 -18.61 -1.32 20.75
C ASN A 46 -18.03 -2.28 21.80
N GLY A 47 -16.92 -1.91 22.46
CA GLY A 47 -16.22 -2.76 23.43
C GLY A 47 -15.56 -4.01 22.83
N ARG A 48 -15.47 -4.10 21.49
CA ARG A 48 -14.86 -5.23 20.77
C ARG A 48 -14.08 -4.76 19.56
N LYS A 49 -13.16 -5.61 19.07
CA LYS A 49 -12.42 -5.35 17.83
C LYS A 49 -13.32 -5.47 16.59
N VAL A 50 -12.93 -4.76 15.53
CA VAL A 50 -13.54 -4.82 14.19
C VAL A 50 -13.44 -6.24 13.61
N GLN A 51 -14.57 -6.81 13.20
CA GLN A 51 -14.67 -8.07 12.47
C GLN A 51 -14.81 -7.81 10.96
N ARG A 52 -14.86 -8.88 10.15
CA ARG A 52 -14.91 -8.76 8.69
C ARG A 52 -16.08 -7.91 8.20
N ASP A 53 -17.26 -8.12 8.75
CA ASP A 53 -18.49 -7.47 8.29
C ASP A 53 -18.56 -6.00 8.74
N ASP A 54 -17.90 -5.66 9.85
CA ASP A 54 -17.78 -4.28 10.34
C ASP A 54 -16.86 -3.41 9.46
N ARG A 55 -16.13 -4.00 8.50
CA ARG A 55 -15.18 -3.28 7.64
C ARG A 55 -15.83 -2.61 6.45
N GLU A 56 -17.11 -2.85 6.20
CA GLU A 56 -17.85 -2.27 5.07
C GLU A 56 -17.60 -0.76 4.91
N PRO A 57 -17.62 0.08 5.97
CA PRO A 57 -17.37 1.52 5.85
C PRO A 57 -15.97 1.89 5.32
N LEU A 58 -14.99 1.01 5.48
CA LEU A 58 -13.59 1.22 5.08
C LEU A 58 -13.05 0.06 4.20
N GLN A 59 -13.94 -0.64 3.50
CA GLN A 59 -13.57 -1.83 2.73
C GLN A 59 -12.51 -1.49 1.67
N THR A 60 -12.63 -0.32 1.05
CA THR A 60 -11.68 0.21 0.08
C THR A 60 -10.32 0.41 0.74
N GLU A 61 -10.23 1.08 1.89
CA GLU A 61 -8.99 1.33 2.61
C GLU A 61 -8.30 0.04 3.05
N TYR A 62 -9.07 -0.95 3.54
CA TYR A 62 -8.53 -2.26 3.88
C TYR A 62 -7.96 -2.98 2.65
N THR A 63 -8.60 -2.84 1.49
CA THR A 63 -8.13 -3.41 0.22
C THR A 63 -6.89 -2.69 -0.29
N CYS A 64 -6.93 -1.36 -0.34
CA CYS A 64 -5.81 -0.51 -0.73
C CYS A 64 -4.59 -0.71 0.17
N TYR A 65 -4.76 -0.94 1.47
CA TYR A 65 -3.64 -1.25 2.38
C TYR A 65 -2.89 -2.54 1.98
N LYS A 66 -3.63 -3.57 1.52
CA LYS A 66 -3.03 -4.80 1.02
C LYS A 66 -2.33 -4.57 -0.32
N GLN A 67 -2.98 -3.84 -1.23
CA GLN A 67 -2.42 -3.51 -2.55
C GLN A 67 -1.13 -2.70 -2.42
N VAL A 68 -1.13 -1.61 -1.65
CA VAL A 68 0.08 -0.78 -1.45
C VAL A 68 1.20 -1.57 -0.76
N LYS A 69 0.87 -2.52 0.14
CA LYS A 69 1.87 -3.41 0.74
C LYS A 69 2.49 -4.36 -0.30
N ALA A 70 1.70 -4.88 -1.23
CA ALA A 70 2.20 -5.71 -2.33
C ALA A 70 3.07 -4.89 -3.29
N LYS A 71 2.60 -3.70 -3.69
CA LYS A 71 3.33 -2.76 -4.54
C LYS A 71 4.70 -2.38 -3.97
N LEU A 72 4.77 -2.06 -2.67
CA LEU A 72 6.03 -1.76 -1.99
C LEU A 72 7.04 -2.91 -2.08
N LYS A 73 6.59 -4.15 -1.85
CA LYS A 73 7.47 -5.32 -1.96
C LYS A 73 7.99 -5.52 -3.39
N LEU A 74 7.13 -5.28 -4.38
CA LEU A 74 7.52 -5.38 -5.78
C LEU A 74 8.55 -4.30 -6.15
N LEU A 75 8.32 -3.05 -5.75
CA LEU A 75 9.26 -1.94 -5.96
C LEU A 75 10.62 -2.21 -5.30
N GLU A 76 10.62 -2.70 -4.06
CA GLU A 76 11.85 -3.10 -3.35
C GLU A 76 12.60 -4.20 -4.10
N ALA A 77 11.90 -5.24 -4.58
CA ALA A 77 12.51 -6.32 -5.33
C ALA A 77 13.09 -5.87 -6.69
N LEU A 78 12.38 -5.00 -7.42
CA LEU A 78 12.85 -4.44 -8.69
C LEU A 78 14.11 -3.59 -8.50
N LEU A 79 14.12 -2.73 -7.48
CA LEU A 79 15.28 -1.90 -7.15
C LEU A 79 16.49 -2.75 -6.76
N SER A 80 16.31 -3.78 -5.93
CA SER A 80 17.40 -4.69 -5.57
C SER A 80 17.98 -5.42 -6.79
N LYS A 81 17.15 -5.86 -7.73
CA LYS A 81 17.61 -6.51 -8.97
C LYS A 81 18.41 -5.56 -9.86
N LEU A 82 17.96 -4.31 -10.02
CA LEU A 82 18.64 -3.32 -10.85
C LEU A 82 19.99 -2.92 -10.25
N GLN A 83 20.05 -2.72 -8.92
CA GLN A 83 21.32 -2.43 -8.22
C GLN A 83 22.34 -3.56 -8.36
N THR A 84 21.91 -4.83 -8.38
CA THR A 84 22.83 -5.96 -8.63
C THR A 84 23.29 -6.08 -10.08
N THR A 85 22.61 -5.44 -11.03
CA THR A 85 22.95 -5.53 -12.46
C THR A 85 24.00 -4.49 -12.86
N ASP A 86 24.09 -3.36 -12.13
CA ASP A 86 25.09 -2.31 -12.37
C ASP A 86 26.49 -2.61 -11.78
N GLU A 87 26.64 -3.66 -10.94
CA GLU A 87 27.93 -4.04 -10.31
C GLU A 87 28.67 -5.22 -10.99
N VAL A 88 28.36 -5.55 -12.25
CA VAL A 88 29.03 -6.62 -13.02
C VAL A 88 29.54 -6.08 -14.35
#